data_AF-A0A9D5VX77-F1
#
_entry.id   AF-A0A9D5VX77-F1
#
_cell.length_a   1.000
_cell.length_b   1.000
_cell.length_c   1.000
_cell.angle_alpha   90.00
_cell.angle_beta   90.00
_cell.angle_gamma   90.00
#
_symmetry.space_group_name_H-M   'P 1'
#
loop_
_entity.id
_entity.type
_entity.pdbx_description
1 polymer ?
#
loop_
_entity_poly.entity_id
_entity_poly.type
_entity_poly.pdbx_seq_one_letter_code
_entity_poly.pdbx_strand_id
1 'polypeptide(L)'
;MAKDFTNSFNELVALATKFVESQKGTWDHYAWLDFISEVQKKGFDITDDLQDQLGSVTESMKKCYNAIGDTKGFQNILGEISQSSIEFVKKNKGVWNNDGWESYIKDLQKKGLALNDMTQSYAGNILESVKSLYSFIPVAGKPAKTAAK
;
A
#
# COMPACT_ATOMS: atom_id res chain seq x y z
N MET A 1 11.13 -17.81 -13.03
CA MET A 1 11.14 -16.49 -13.71
C MET A 1 11.15 -15.42 -12.63
N ALA A 2 12.08 -14.47 -12.69
CA ALA A 2 12.05 -13.34 -11.76
C ALA A 2 10.78 -12.51 -12.03
N LYS A 3 10.01 -12.18 -11.00
CA LYS A 3 8.91 -11.21 -11.15
C LYS A 3 9.52 -9.86 -11.52
N ASP A 4 9.01 -9.22 -12.56
CA ASP A 4 9.35 -7.82 -12.83
C ASP A 4 8.94 -6.96 -11.63
N PHE A 5 9.77 -5.98 -11.29
CA PHE A 5 9.60 -5.08 -10.15
C PHE A 5 8.20 -4.46 -10.11
N THR A 6 7.71 -4.03 -11.28
CA THR A 6 6.39 -3.40 -11.40
C THR A 6 5.25 -4.35 -11.02
N ASN A 7 5.39 -5.63 -11.36
CA ASN A 7 4.37 -6.63 -11.03
C ASN A 7 4.43 -7.00 -9.54
N SER A 8 5.64 -7.16 -9.00
CA SER A 8 5.87 -7.39 -7.57
C SER A 8 5.25 -6.28 -6.70
N PHE A 9 5.47 -5.02 -7.07
CA PHE A 9 4.91 -3.87 -6.35
C PHE A 9 3.40 -3.84 -6.35
N ASN A 10 2.77 -3.95 -7.52
CA ASN A 10 1.31 -3.92 -7.60
C ASN A 10 0.70 -5.10 -6.83
N GLU A 11 1.30 -6.28 -6.92
CA GLU A 11 0.82 -7.49 -6.24
C GLU A 11 0.92 -7.36 -4.71
N LEU A 12 2.02 -6.84 -4.16
CA LEU A 12 2.16 -6.64 -2.72
C LEU A 12 1.14 -5.64 -2.16
N VAL A 13 0.92 -4.51 -2.85
CA VAL A 13 -0.11 -3.55 -2.43
C VAL A 13 -1.51 -4.19 -2.53
N ALA A 14 -1.80 -4.94 -3.61
CA ALA A 14 -3.09 -5.62 -3.76
C ALA A 14 -3.33 -6.69 -2.68
N LEU A 15 -2.29 -7.46 -2.30
CA LEU A 15 -2.36 -8.41 -1.20
C LEU A 15 -2.65 -7.70 0.13
N ALA A 16 -1.98 -6.59 0.40
CA ALA A 16 -2.22 -5.79 1.61
C ALA A 16 -3.66 -5.22 1.65
N THR A 17 -4.15 -4.66 0.54
CA THR A 17 -5.54 -4.18 0.43
C THR A 17 -6.53 -5.31 0.71
N LYS A 18 -6.37 -6.46 0.04
CA LYS A 18 -7.24 -7.62 0.22
C LYS A 18 -7.21 -8.15 1.65
N PHE A 19 -6.04 -8.18 2.29
CA PHE A 19 -5.89 -8.59 3.68
C PHE A 19 -6.75 -7.68 4.59
N VAL A 20 -6.57 -6.36 4.51
CA VAL A 20 -7.32 -5.41 5.34
C VAL A 20 -8.83 -5.52 5.11
N GLU A 21 -9.27 -5.70 3.87
CA GLU A 21 -10.69 -5.91 3.54
C GLU A 21 -11.24 -7.22 4.12
N SER A 22 -10.49 -8.32 4.00
CA SER A 22 -10.90 -9.63 4.52
C SER A 22 -10.99 -9.65 6.04
N GLN A 23 -10.11 -8.91 6.70
CA GLN A 23 -10.07 -8.73 8.15
C GLN A 23 -11.00 -7.61 8.63
N LYS A 24 -11.67 -6.89 7.72
CA LYS A 24 -12.53 -5.74 8.03
C LYS A 24 -11.85 -4.72 8.96
N GLY A 25 -10.58 -4.42 8.69
CA GLY A 25 -9.78 -3.48 9.48
C GLY A 25 -9.39 -3.96 10.88
N THR A 26 -9.60 -5.24 11.23
CA THR A 26 -9.27 -5.81 12.55
C THR A 26 -8.62 -7.17 12.42
N TRP A 27 -7.38 -7.32 12.92
CA TRP A 27 -6.68 -8.60 12.95
C TRP A 27 -5.83 -8.71 14.22
N ASP A 28 -5.55 -9.96 14.61
CA ASP A 28 -4.62 -10.27 15.67
C ASP A 28 -3.23 -10.65 15.11
N HIS A 29 -2.33 -11.07 15.99
CA HIS A 29 -0.99 -11.48 15.59
C HIS A 29 -0.99 -12.71 14.65
N TYR A 30 -1.93 -13.64 14.81
CA TYR A 30 -1.96 -14.86 14.01
C TYR A 30 -2.41 -14.57 12.57
N ALA A 31 -3.47 -13.77 12.41
CA ALA A 31 -3.92 -13.32 11.10
C ALA A 31 -2.82 -12.52 10.36
N TRP A 32 -2.01 -11.74 11.09
CA TRP A 32 -0.83 -11.09 10.52
C TRP A 32 0.22 -12.10 10.04
N LEU A 33 0.56 -13.11 10.85
CA LEU A 33 1.52 -14.16 10.45
C LEU A 33 1.02 -14.98 9.25
N ASP A 34 -0.28 -15.28 9.20
CA ASP A 34 -0.90 -15.97 8.08
C ASP A 34 -0.79 -15.15 6.79
N PHE A 35 -1.06 -13.84 6.86
CA PHE A 35 -0.85 -12.93 5.75
C PHE A 35 0.60 -12.94 5.24
N ILE A 36 1.58 -12.83 6.14
CA ILE A 36 3.00 -12.92 5.76
C ILE A 36 3.33 -14.27 5.11
N SER A 37 2.78 -15.36 5.64
CA SER A 37 2.93 -16.69 5.03
C SER A 37 2.32 -16.76 3.63
N GLU A 38 1.16 -16.14 3.40
CA GLU A 38 0.54 -16.05 2.07
C GLU A 38 1.41 -15.27 1.08
N VAL A 39 2.00 -14.15 1.51
CA VAL A 39 2.93 -13.37 0.69
C VAL A 39 4.18 -14.20 0.36
N GLN A 40 4.75 -14.93 1.33
CA GLN A 40 5.87 -15.85 1.06
C GLN A 40 5.49 -16.96 0.07
N LYS A 41 4.29 -17.56 0.19
CA LYS A 41 3.77 -18.57 -0.75
C LYS A 41 3.60 -18.03 -2.17
N LYS A 42 3.45 -16.72 -2.34
CA LYS A 42 3.44 -16.04 -3.65
C LYS A 42 4.85 -15.85 -4.24
N GLY A 43 5.90 -16.31 -3.55
CA GLY A 43 7.27 -16.27 -4.00
C GLY A 43 8.01 -14.98 -3.66
N PHE A 44 7.51 -14.21 -2.70
CA PHE A 44 8.23 -13.05 -2.16
C PHE A 44 9.16 -13.50 -1.03
N ASP A 45 10.41 -13.04 -1.06
CA ASP A 45 11.32 -13.17 0.06
C ASP A 45 11.03 -12.05 1.06
N ILE A 46 10.46 -12.42 2.22
CA ILE A 46 10.07 -11.46 3.26
C ILE A 46 11.25 -11.27 4.20
N THR A 47 11.97 -10.17 4.00
CA THR A 47 12.93 -9.63 4.96
C THR A 47 12.21 -8.85 6.06
N ASP A 48 12.88 -8.61 7.17
CA ASP A 48 12.36 -7.77 8.26
C ASP A 48 11.93 -6.38 7.75
N ASP A 49 12.74 -5.75 6.90
CA ASP A 49 12.41 -4.46 6.27
C ASP A 49 11.13 -4.52 5.42
N LEU A 50 10.98 -5.56 4.59
CA LEU A 50 9.79 -5.70 3.74
C LEU A 50 8.54 -5.99 4.58
N GLN A 51 8.69 -6.78 5.64
CA GLN A 51 7.63 -7.05 6.60
C GLN A 51 7.18 -5.74 7.28
N ASP A 52 8.10 -4.88 7.69
CA ASP A 52 7.80 -3.57 8.29
C ASP A 52 7.09 -2.63 7.30
N GLN A 53 7.49 -2.64 6.03
CA GLN A 53 6.81 -1.85 4.99
C GLN A 53 5.38 -2.36 4.74
N LEU A 54 5.18 -3.67 4.67
CA LEU A 54 3.85 -4.26 4.56
C LEU A 54 2.98 -3.95 5.79
N GLY A 55 3.58 -3.98 6.99
CA GLY A 55 2.92 -3.59 8.22
C GLY A 55 2.45 -2.13 8.16
N SER A 56 3.32 -1.24 7.70
CA SER A 56 2.99 0.19 7.54
C SER A 56 1.85 0.42 6.54
N VAL A 57 1.87 -0.29 5.40
CA VAL A 57 0.80 -0.23 4.39
C VAL A 57 -0.53 -0.72 4.96
N THR A 58 -0.55 -1.91 5.56
CA THR A 58 -1.77 -2.51 6.13
C THR A 58 -2.35 -1.66 7.26
N GLU A 59 -1.52 -1.13 8.17
CA GLU A 59 -1.98 -0.27 9.26
C GLU A 59 -2.54 1.08 8.76
N SER A 60 -1.91 1.70 7.74
CA SER A 60 -2.46 2.91 7.10
C SER A 60 -3.83 2.65 6.46
N MET A 61 -3.96 1.51 5.76
CA MET A 61 -5.22 1.08 5.17
C MET A 61 -6.29 0.76 6.22
N LYS A 62 -5.92 0.15 7.35
CA LYS A 62 -6.81 -0.11 8.49
C LYS A 62 -7.34 1.17 9.13
N LYS A 63 -6.50 2.18 9.30
CA LYS A 63 -6.96 3.49 9.81
C LYS A 63 -8.01 4.10 8.88
N CYS A 64 -7.78 4.00 7.56
CA CYS A 64 -8.77 4.41 6.55
C CYS A 64 -10.07 3.59 6.67
N TYR A 65 -9.96 2.27 6.78
CA TYR A 65 -11.09 1.35 6.98
C TYR A 65 -11.95 1.73 8.18
N ASN A 66 -11.32 1.86 9.34
CA ASN A 66 -12.03 2.08 10.59
C ASN A 66 -12.66 3.48 10.66
N ALA A 67 -12.08 4.47 10.00
CA ALA A 67 -12.57 5.84 10.06
C ALA A 67 -13.73 6.14 9.10
N ILE A 68 -13.75 5.51 7.93
CA ILE A 68 -14.89 5.66 7.00
C ILE A 68 -16.07 4.75 7.42
N GLY A 69 -15.79 3.73 8.25
CA GLY A 69 -16.78 2.79 8.77
C GLY A 69 -17.27 1.80 7.71
N ASP A 70 -17.99 0.76 8.15
CA ASP A 70 -18.60 -0.28 7.30
C ASP A 70 -19.83 0.26 6.51
N THR A 71 -19.65 1.42 5.89
CA THR A 71 -20.62 2.01 4.98
C THR A 71 -20.58 1.22 3.67
N LYS A 72 -21.75 0.74 3.22
CA LYS A 72 -21.89 0.02 1.95
C LYS A 72 -21.30 0.88 0.82
N GLY A 73 -20.14 0.48 0.31
CA GLY A 73 -19.34 1.24 -0.66
C GLY A 73 -17.85 1.33 -0.30
N PHE A 74 -17.46 1.06 0.95
CA PHE A 74 -16.08 1.22 1.43
C PHE A 74 -15.04 0.32 0.74
N GLN A 75 -15.36 -0.95 0.45
CA GLN A 75 -14.44 -1.85 -0.27
C GLN A 75 -14.01 -1.24 -1.62
N ASN A 76 -14.93 -0.53 -2.28
CA ASN A 76 -14.59 0.17 -3.52
C ASN A 76 -13.66 1.38 -3.26
N ILE A 77 -13.80 2.06 -2.12
CA ILE A 77 -12.99 3.22 -1.76
C ILE A 77 -11.53 2.83 -1.48
N LEU A 78 -11.31 1.84 -0.62
CA LEU A 78 -9.95 1.42 -0.28
C LEU A 78 -9.22 0.85 -1.49
N GLY A 79 -9.91 0.06 -2.31
CA GLY A 79 -9.40 -0.41 -3.60
C GLY A 79 -8.99 0.74 -4.53
N GLU A 80 -9.86 1.75 -4.72
CA GLU A 80 -9.56 2.91 -5.57
C GLU A 80 -8.42 3.77 -5.05
N ILE A 81 -8.33 3.99 -3.73
CA ILE A 81 -7.20 4.72 -3.12
C ILE A 81 -5.90 3.93 -3.31
N SER A 82 -5.93 2.61 -3.09
CA SER A 82 -4.76 1.74 -3.26
C SER A 82 -4.27 1.75 -4.70
N GLN A 83 -5.18 1.57 -5.66
CA GLN A 83 -4.87 1.57 -7.09
C GLN A 83 -4.34 2.94 -7.55
N SER A 84 -4.99 4.03 -7.14
CA SER A 84 -4.53 5.38 -7.46
C SER A 84 -3.16 5.68 -6.85
N SER A 85 -2.89 5.19 -5.63
CA SER A 85 -1.57 5.31 -4.99
C SER A 85 -0.49 4.58 -5.78
N ILE A 86 -0.75 3.35 -6.22
CA ILE A 86 0.16 2.57 -7.07
C ILE A 86 0.50 3.36 -8.34
N GLU A 87 -0.53 3.83 -9.06
CA GLU A 87 -0.38 4.58 -10.30
C GLU A 87 0.39 5.88 -10.10
N PHE A 88 0.05 6.63 -9.07
CA PHE A 88 0.70 7.90 -8.75
C PHE A 88 2.16 7.72 -8.37
N VAL A 89 2.47 6.77 -7.48
CA VAL A 89 3.86 6.49 -7.06
C VAL A 89 4.68 6.03 -8.25
N LYS A 90 4.17 5.16 -9.12
CA LYS A 90 4.88 4.72 -10.34
C LYS A 90 5.13 5.86 -11.30
N LYS A 91 4.10 6.67 -11.60
CA LYS A 91 4.18 7.81 -12.51
C LYS A 91 5.23 8.82 -12.06
N ASN A 92 5.29 9.07 -10.75
CA ASN A 92 6.18 10.04 -10.15
C ASN A 92 7.48 9.43 -9.61
N LYS A 93 7.70 8.12 -9.79
CA LYS A 93 8.85 7.36 -9.26
C LYS A 93 9.08 7.60 -7.76
N GLY A 94 7.99 7.74 -6.99
CA GLY A 94 8.03 8.02 -5.56
C GLY A 94 8.41 9.46 -5.15
N VAL A 95 8.43 10.42 -6.08
CA VAL A 95 8.84 11.81 -5.80
C VAL A 95 7.76 12.80 -6.23
N TRP A 96 7.20 13.57 -5.29
CA TRP A 96 6.23 14.62 -5.57
C TRP A 96 6.39 15.81 -4.61
N ASN A 97 5.87 16.97 -5.00
CA ASN A 97 5.73 18.17 -4.18
C ASN A 97 4.26 18.37 -3.77
N ASN A 98 3.94 19.53 -3.17
CA ASN A 98 2.57 19.86 -2.80
C ASN A 98 1.60 19.86 -4.00
N ASP A 99 2.02 20.36 -5.17
CA ASP A 99 1.15 20.36 -6.37
C ASP A 99 0.83 18.94 -6.86
N GLY A 100 1.81 18.04 -6.76
CA GLY A 100 1.63 16.62 -7.05
C GLY A 100 0.62 15.98 -6.09
N TRP A 101 0.73 16.29 -4.79
CA TRP A 101 -0.24 15.87 -3.78
C TRP A 101 -1.66 16.38 -4.08
N GLU A 102 -1.82 17.67 -4.37
CA GLU A 102 -3.13 18.25 -4.72
C GLU A 102 -3.72 17.62 -5.98
N SER A 103 -2.88 17.32 -6.96
CA SER A 103 -3.30 16.63 -8.19
C SER A 103 -3.81 15.22 -7.89
N TYR A 104 -3.12 14.48 -7.03
CA TYR A 104 -3.55 13.16 -6.57
C TYR A 104 -4.92 13.22 -5.88
N ILE A 105 -5.13 14.16 -4.98
CA ILE A 105 -6.44 14.36 -4.31
C ILE A 105 -7.54 14.69 -5.32
N LYS A 106 -7.27 15.58 -6.28
CA LYS A 106 -8.23 15.91 -7.35
C LYS A 106 -8.59 14.69 -8.20
N ASP A 107 -7.63 13.81 -8.48
CA ASP A 107 -7.87 12.60 -9.26
C ASP A 107 -8.73 11.58 -8.48
N LEU A 108 -8.51 11.44 -7.16
CA LEU A 108 -9.40 10.66 -6.30
C LEU A 108 -10.82 11.24 -6.28
N GLN A 109 -10.97 12.56 -6.15
CA GLN A 109 -12.29 13.21 -6.17
C GLN A 109 -13.03 13.00 -7.49
N LYS A 110 -12.33 13.04 -8.64
CA LYS A 110 -12.92 12.74 -9.96
C LYS A 110 -13.44 11.31 -10.06
N LYS A 111 -12.89 10.37 -9.29
CA LYS A 111 -13.37 8.99 -9.18
C LYS A 111 -14.60 8.84 -8.28
N GLY A 112 -15.16 9.95 -7.80
CA GLY A 112 -16.37 9.96 -6.97
C GLY A 112 -16.09 9.81 -5.47
N LEU A 113 -14.83 9.92 -5.04
CA LEU A 113 -14.47 9.87 -3.62
C LEU A 113 -14.79 11.20 -2.95
N ALA A 114 -15.74 11.18 -2.01
CA ALA A 114 -16.01 12.31 -1.13
C ALA A 114 -14.87 12.44 -0.09
N LEU A 115 -13.83 13.20 -0.45
CA LEU A 115 -12.66 13.40 0.39
C LEU A 115 -12.79 14.65 1.26
N ASN A 116 -13.26 14.48 2.49
CA ASN A 116 -13.08 15.49 3.54
C ASN A 116 -11.63 15.48 4.06
N ASP A 117 -11.27 16.46 4.89
CA ASP A 117 -9.90 16.61 5.42
C ASP A 117 -9.36 15.33 6.08
N MET A 118 -10.24 14.59 6.77
CA MET A 118 -9.89 13.33 7.41
C MET A 118 -9.57 12.24 6.39
N THR A 119 -10.43 12.03 5.37
CA THR A 119 -10.18 11.04 4.32
C THR A 119 -8.97 11.40 3.46
N GLN A 120 -8.71 12.69 3.24
CA GLN A 120 -7.48 13.15 2.58
C GLN A 120 -6.25 12.77 3.40
N SER A 121 -6.26 12.98 4.72
CA SER A 121 -5.16 12.56 5.59
C SER A 121 -4.90 11.05 5.50
N TYR A 122 -5.94 10.21 5.48
CA TYR A 122 -5.76 8.76 5.30
C TYR A 122 -5.22 8.39 3.92
N ALA A 123 -5.72 9.02 2.86
CA ALA A 123 -5.19 8.81 1.51
C ALA A 123 -3.71 9.19 1.43
N GLY A 124 -3.28 10.24 2.13
CA GLY A 124 -1.87 10.63 2.25
C GLY A 124 -1.03 9.60 2.99
N ASN A 125 -1.52 9.08 4.12
CA ASN A 125 -0.82 8.04 4.87
C ASN A 125 -0.65 6.74 4.07
N ILE A 126 -1.69 6.33 3.34
CA ILE A 126 -1.62 5.18 2.42
C ILE A 126 -0.60 5.48 1.31
N LEU A 127 -0.65 6.65 0.69
CA LEU A 127 0.25 7.03 -0.39
C LEU A 127 1.72 7.00 0.03
N GLU A 128 2.06 7.57 1.20
CA GLU A 128 3.43 7.53 1.73
C GLU A 128 3.87 6.11 2.09
N SER A 129 2.99 5.29 2.69
CA SER A 129 3.31 3.89 3.00
C SER A 129 3.59 3.08 1.72
N VAL A 130 2.78 3.30 0.68
CA VAL A 130 2.93 2.68 -0.64
C VAL A 130 4.23 3.14 -1.32
N LYS A 131 4.62 4.41 -1.19
CA LYS A 131 5.92 4.92 -1.66
C LYS A 131 7.11 4.28 -0.93
N SER A 132 7.00 4.09 0.38
CA SER A 132 8.05 3.41 1.14
C SER A 132 8.21 1.98 0.64
N LEU A 133 7.10 1.23 0.49
CA LEU A 133 7.12 -0.11 -0.10
C LEU A 133 7.74 -0.12 -1.51
N TYR A 134 7.40 0.84 -2.38
CA TYR A 134 7.98 0.99 -3.72
C TYR A 134 9.51 1.15 -3.70
N SER A 135 10.05 1.80 -2.67
CA SER A 135 11.48 2.04 -2.52
C SER A 135 12.25 0.81 -2.03
N PHE A 136 11.56 -0.12 -1.37
CA PHE A 136 12.15 -1.32 -0.76
C PHE A 136 12.08 -2.57 -1.63
N ILE A 137 11.15 -2.65 -2.57
CA ILE A 137 11.10 -3.82 -3.46
C ILE A 137 12.39 -3.85 -4.28
N PRO A 138 13.19 -4.91 -4.19
CA PRO A 138 14.41 -5.00 -4.96
C PRO A 138 14.04 -4.99 -6.43
N VAL A 139 14.47 -3.95 -7.15
CA VAL A 139 14.56 -4.00 -8.61
C VAL A 139 15.50 -5.15 -8.90
N ALA A 140 15.05 -6.18 -9.60
CA ALA A 140 15.91 -7.28 -10.04
C ALA A 140 17.15 -6.67 -10.72
N GLY A 141 18.28 -6.63 -10.02
CA GLY A 141 19.50 -5.96 -10.46
C GLY A 141 20.15 -4.94 -9.51
N LYS A 142 19.53 -4.54 -8.39
CA LYS A 142 20.29 -3.83 -7.35
C LYS A 142 20.89 -4.83 -6.37
N PRO A 143 22.23 -4.99 -6.31
CA PRO A 143 22.85 -5.79 -5.26
C PRO A 143 22.45 -5.18 -3.91
N ALA A 144 21.99 -6.04 -2.99
CA ALA A 144 21.80 -5.67 -1.60
C ALA A 144 23.09 -4.98 -1.14
N LYS A 145 22.99 -3.74 -0.65
CA LYS A 145 24.13 -3.10 0.01
C LYS A 145 24.43 -3.96 1.23
N THR A 146 25.43 -4.81 1.10
CA THR A 146 26.06 -5.52 2.21
C THR A 146 26.45 -4.45 3.21
N ALA A 147 25.76 -4.39 4.34
CA ALA A 147 26.22 -3.65 5.50
C ALA A 147 27.54 -4.32 5.93
N ALA A 148 28.65 -3.71 5.55
CA ALA A 148 29.97 -4.12 6.00
C ALA A 148 30.03 -3.93 7.52
N LYS A 149 30.36 -5.02 8.21
CA LYS A 149 30.59 -5.09 9.65
C LYS A 149 32.00 -4.63 9.97
#